data_AF-A0A2N3A592-F1
#
_entry.id   AF-A0A2N3A592-F1
#
_cell.length_a   1.000
_cell.length_b   1.000
_cell.length_c   1.000
_cell.angle_alpha   90.00
_cell.angle_beta   90.00
_cell.angle_gamma   90.00
#
_symmetry.space_group_name_H-M   'P 1'
#
loop_
_entity.id
_entity.type
_entity.pdbx_description
1 polymer ?
#
loop_
_entity_poly.entity_id
_entity_poly.type
_entity_poly.pdbx_seq_one_letter_code
_entity_poly.pdbx_strand_id
1 'polypeptide(L)'
;MAKKKQSKVAQMLSPENYIRQKARTLPIHKCYVNSDWKLSGLANILVSRKHSNGNFTFGTYLVDVNCLGVKDSDYKFNVSEPDFNSFVDRMQSYMEIQEITYTLAHNIVYAGLEFAEEYGFKPHEDFSKVAQYILEEDTESIELMDIECGKDGKPFYISGPYDTDFKKRAIIAMLEKNAGPGNFDFAVDDEPDDTDTDDFEPDDFDDSGYFPGLNFDEEEVRNSHTLQLKIVIDGLDNPEVWRRVSVPSYYTLALLHHLIQRVFGWENEHLYEFYKLDQKSKTIIGELEDENEPDSIYPEGREIPVSRFLNKEGYQVLYTYDFGDSWDHTIILEKVIPEISLKPELLDGNGACPPEDCGGIMGYKDLMSILANKKHPEYNEYRECMGLDDDESWDPNAFDFAETQLIISEIFQISD
;
A
#
# COMPACT_ATOMS: atom_id res chain seq x y z
N MET A 1 -47.09 4.89 -6.90
CA MET A 1 -46.13 4.21 -6.02
C MET A 1 -44.77 4.29 -6.70
N ALA A 2 -43.90 5.20 -6.26
CA ALA A 2 -42.54 5.26 -6.77
C ALA A 2 -41.80 3.99 -6.30
N LYS A 3 -41.24 3.20 -7.23
CA LYS A 3 -40.34 2.10 -6.88
C LYS A 3 -39.19 2.72 -6.07
N LYS A 4 -39.08 2.37 -4.78
CA LYS A 4 -37.86 2.63 -4.00
C LYS A 4 -36.71 2.00 -4.80
N LYS A 5 -35.81 2.82 -5.36
CA LYS A 5 -34.49 2.32 -5.79
C LYS A 5 -33.89 1.65 -4.55
N GLN A 6 -33.61 0.35 -4.63
CA GLN A 6 -32.79 -0.30 -3.61
C GLN A 6 -31.41 0.35 -3.68
N SER A 7 -30.94 0.89 -2.56
CA SER A 7 -29.56 1.37 -2.47
C SER A 7 -28.62 0.18 -2.63
N LYS A 8 -27.52 0.37 -3.36
CA LYS A 8 -26.49 -0.66 -3.48
C LYS A 8 -25.77 -0.72 -2.13
N VAL A 9 -25.72 -1.90 -1.50
CA VAL A 9 -24.92 -2.06 -0.30
C VAL A 9 -23.46 -2.05 -0.74
N ALA A 10 -22.73 -1.01 -0.34
CA ALA A 10 -21.31 -0.88 -0.61
C ALA A 10 -20.55 -1.31 0.64
N GLN A 11 -19.51 -2.12 0.43
CA GLN A 11 -18.51 -2.33 1.47
C GLN A 11 -17.74 -1.02 1.66
N MET A 12 -17.34 -0.77 2.91
CA MET A 12 -16.40 0.30 3.17
C MET A 12 -15.03 -0.11 2.66
N LEU A 13 -14.52 0.66 1.71
CA LEU A 13 -13.19 0.48 1.16
C LEU A 13 -12.21 1.33 1.96
N SER A 14 -11.00 0.82 2.19
CA SER A 14 -9.89 1.66 2.60
C SER A 14 -9.59 2.72 1.52
N PRO A 15 -8.92 3.82 1.86
CA PRO A 15 -8.40 4.77 0.88
C PRO A 15 -7.76 4.11 -0.34
N GLU A 16 -6.83 3.17 -0.14
CA GLU A 16 -6.17 2.45 -1.23
C GLU A 16 -7.15 1.67 -2.11
N ASN A 17 -8.02 0.87 -1.48
CA ASN A 17 -8.95 0.01 -2.21
C ASN A 17 -10.01 0.82 -2.95
N TYR A 18 -10.43 1.95 -2.38
CA TYR A 18 -11.25 2.91 -3.10
C TYR A 18 -10.53 3.41 -4.34
N ILE A 19 -9.27 3.82 -4.21
CA ILE A 19 -8.51 4.34 -5.35
C ILE A 19 -8.37 3.28 -6.45
N ARG A 20 -7.98 2.06 -6.09
CA ARG A 20 -7.84 0.92 -7.02
C ARG A 20 -9.12 0.64 -7.82
N GLN A 21 -10.28 0.75 -7.18
CA GLN A 21 -11.54 0.30 -7.77
C GLN A 21 -12.41 1.42 -8.35
N LYS A 22 -12.34 2.62 -7.75
CA LYS A 22 -13.32 3.68 -7.97
C LYS A 22 -12.71 5.00 -8.42
N ALA A 23 -11.41 5.27 -8.22
CA ALA A 23 -10.85 6.58 -8.57
C ALA A 23 -11.13 6.96 -10.04
N ARG A 24 -10.96 6.04 -10.99
CA ARG A 24 -11.23 6.28 -12.43
C ARG A 24 -12.67 6.66 -12.76
N THR A 25 -13.63 6.37 -11.87
CA THR A 25 -15.04 6.75 -12.06
C THR A 25 -15.30 8.21 -11.69
N LEU A 26 -14.42 8.81 -10.89
CA LEU A 26 -14.52 10.21 -10.50
C LEU A 26 -14.11 11.12 -11.66
N PRO A 27 -14.83 12.24 -11.90
CA PRO A 27 -14.44 13.22 -12.91
C PRO A 27 -13.09 13.84 -12.57
N ILE A 28 -12.22 13.95 -13.58
CA ILE A 28 -11.00 14.73 -13.50
C ILE A 28 -11.34 16.19 -13.16
N HIS A 29 -10.56 16.78 -12.24
CA HIS A 29 -10.66 18.18 -11.85
C HIS A 29 -9.52 19.02 -12.43
N LYS A 30 -8.45 19.23 -11.66
CA LYS A 30 -7.28 20.04 -12.07
C LYS A 30 -6.03 19.19 -12.10
N CYS A 31 -5.15 19.51 -13.05
CA CYS A 31 -3.83 18.92 -13.14
C CYS A 31 -2.78 20.03 -13.11
N TYR A 32 -1.66 19.79 -12.44
CA TYR A 32 -0.55 20.74 -12.34
C TYR A 32 0.76 20.07 -12.71
N VAL A 33 1.71 20.86 -13.23
CA VAL A 33 3.12 20.48 -13.38
C VAL A 33 4.02 21.66 -13.04
N ASN A 34 5.24 21.42 -12.53
CA ASN A 34 6.25 22.48 -12.39
C ASN A 34 6.64 23.07 -13.74
N SER A 35 6.80 24.39 -13.83
CA SER A 35 6.95 25.11 -15.11
C SER A 35 8.23 24.77 -15.88
N ASP A 36 9.30 24.34 -15.19
CA ASP A 36 10.62 24.06 -15.75
C ASP A 36 10.83 22.58 -16.11
N TRP A 37 9.81 21.72 -16.03
CA TRP A 37 9.95 20.27 -16.20
C TRP A 37 10.65 19.84 -17.51
N LYS A 38 10.42 20.57 -18.61
CA LYS A 38 11.08 20.30 -19.90
C LYS A 38 12.58 20.61 -19.88
N LEU A 39 12.99 21.60 -19.08
CA LEU A 39 14.38 22.01 -18.97
C LEU A 39 15.12 21.13 -17.94
N SER A 40 14.49 20.84 -16.81
CA SER A 40 15.07 20.03 -15.74
C SER A 40 15.05 18.53 -16.05
N GLY A 41 14.09 18.07 -16.86
CA GLY A 41 13.80 16.65 -17.05
C GLY A 41 13.07 16.00 -15.88
N LEU A 42 12.60 16.80 -14.92
CA LEU A 42 11.88 16.35 -13.74
C LEU A 42 10.50 17.03 -13.69
N ALA A 43 9.45 16.23 -13.91
CA ALA A 43 8.07 16.67 -13.87
C ALA A 43 7.41 16.27 -12.55
N ASN A 44 7.10 17.25 -11.70
CA ASN A 44 6.27 17.12 -10.51
C ASN A 44 4.82 17.36 -10.91
N ILE A 45 4.08 16.29 -11.08
CA ILE A 45 2.71 16.30 -11.61
C ILE A 45 1.74 16.07 -10.46
N LEU A 46 0.65 16.84 -10.43
CA LEU A 46 -0.53 16.54 -9.62
C LEU A 46 -1.71 16.27 -10.55
N VAL A 47 -2.45 15.18 -10.32
CA VAL A 47 -3.72 14.90 -10.99
C VAL A 47 -4.80 14.73 -9.93
N SER A 48 -5.84 15.57 -9.98
CA SER A 48 -6.97 15.51 -9.04
C SER A 48 -8.26 15.06 -9.70
N ARG A 49 -9.07 14.33 -8.93
CA ARG A 49 -10.43 13.93 -9.25
C ARG A 49 -11.39 14.41 -8.18
N LYS A 50 -12.59 14.79 -8.59
CA LYS A 50 -13.60 15.39 -7.71
C LYS A 50 -14.69 14.39 -7.35
N HIS A 51 -14.91 14.20 -6.05
CA HIS A 51 -16.01 13.40 -5.51
C HIS A 51 -17.36 14.12 -5.66
N SER A 52 -18.45 13.36 -5.59
CA SER A 52 -19.82 13.89 -5.62
C SER A 52 -20.13 14.84 -4.44
N ASN A 53 -19.47 14.62 -3.30
CA ASN A 53 -19.53 15.45 -2.10
C ASN A 53 -18.76 16.78 -2.21
N GLY A 54 -17.94 16.96 -3.26
CA GLY A 54 -17.12 18.15 -3.47
C GLY A 54 -15.65 18.03 -3.04
N ASN A 55 -15.28 16.99 -2.31
CA ASN A 55 -13.90 16.67 -1.92
C ASN A 55 -13.07 16.14 -3.10
N PHE A 56 -11.77 15.93 -2.86
CA PHE A 56 -10.80 15.54 -3.88
C PHE A 56 -10.01 14.30 -3.48
N THR A 57 -9.87 13.37 -4.42
CA THR A 57 -8.80 12.36 -4.41
C THR A 57 -7.78 12.76 -5.47
N PHE A 58 -6.50 12.78 -5.12
CA PHE A 58 -5.46 13.20 -6.06
C PHE A 58 -4.16 12.43 -5.87
N GLY A 59 -3.43 12.25 -6.96
CA GLY A 59 -2.11 11.64 -6.98
C GLY A 59 -1.05 12.67 -7.33
N THR A 60 0.13 12.54 -6.74
CA THR A 60 1.33 13.29 -7.09
C THR A 60 2.38 12.35 -7.64
N TYR A 61 3.09 12.77 -8.69
CA TYR A 61 4.06 11.96 -9.41
C TYR A 61 5.29 12.79 -9.71
N LEU A 62 6.47 12.32 -9.29
CA LEU A 62 7.75 12.85 -9.74
C LEU A 62 8.25 11.97 -10.89
N VAL A 63 8.19 12.50 -12.10
CA VAL A 63 8.58 11.79 -13.32
C VAL A 63 9.92 12.32 -13.81
N ASP A 64 10.92 11.44 -13.83
CA ASP A 64 12.18 11.65 -14.55
C ASP A 64 12.03 11.22 -16.00
N VAL A 65 11.71 12.19 -16.85
CA VAL A 65 11.54 11.95 -18.30
C VAL A 65 12.88 11.70 -19.00
N ASN A 66 14.01 11.94 -18.32
CA ASN A 66 15.34 11.74 -18.89
C ASN A 66 15.91 10.34 -18.64
N CYS A 67 15.42 9.61 -17.62
CA CYS A 67 16.00 8.31 -17.27
C CYS A 67 15.06 7.37 -16.49
N LEU A 68 14.75 7.68 -15.23
CA LEU A 68 14.20 6.67 -14.30
C LEU A 68 12.67 6.55 -14.31
N GLY A 69 11.95 7.34 -15.10
CA GLY A 69 10.49 7.31 -15.13
C GLY A 69 9.89 7.83 -13.83
N VAL A 70 8.83 7.21 -13.30
CA VAL A 70 8.19 7.63 -12.04
C VAL A 70 9.11 7.30 -10.86
N LYS A 71 9.86 8.30 -10.38
CA LYS A 71 10.83 8.21 -9.27
C LYS A 71 10.17 8.18 -7.90
N ASP A 72 9.07 8.89 -7.76
CA ASP A 72 8.34 9.06 -6.50
C ASP A 72 6.86 9.30 -6.81
N SER A 73 5.98 8.88 -5.92
CA SER A 73 4.55 9.07 -6.05
C SER A 73 3.86 8.98 -4.70
N ASP A 74 2.84 9.80 -4.50
CA ASP A 74 1.99 9.77 -3.30
C ASP A 74 0.53 10.02 -3.73
N TYR A 75 -0.41 9.76 -2.85
CA TYR A 75 -1.82 10.03 -3.05
C TYR A 75 -2.46 10.63 -1.80
N LYS A 76 -3.60 11.28 -2.01
CA LYS A 76 -4.48 11.71 -0.93
C LYS A 76 -5.90 11.35 -1.28
N PHE A 77 -6.63 10.84 -0.29
CA PHE A 77 -7.98 10.36 -0.45
C PHE A 77 -8.98 11.33 0.19
N ASN A 78 -10.02 11.70 -0.58
CA ASN A 78 -11.23 12.37 -0.09
C ASN A 78 -10.96 13.64 0.77
N VAL A 79 -10.00 14.45 0.32
CA VAL A 79 -9.54 15.68 0.98
C VAL A 79 -10.53 16.82 0.74
N SER A 80 -10.81 17.61 1.76
CA SER A 80 -11.69 18.78 1.66
C SER A 80 -11.15 19.82 0.67
N GLU A 81 -12.04 20.64 0.07
CA GLU A 81 -11.61 21.70 -0.85
C GLU A 81 -10.61 22.71 -0.22
N PRO A 82 -10.78 23.18 1.03
CA PRO A 82 -9.79 24.01 1.71
C PRO A 82 -8.42 23.33 1.88
N ASP A 83 -8.40 22.05 2.23
CA ASP A 83 -7.14 21.31 2.44
C ASP A 83 -6.44 21.01 1.11
N PHE A 84 -7.20 20.70 0.06
CA PHE A 84 -6.69 20.57 -1.30
C PHE A 84 -6.04 21.87 -1.78
N ASN A 85 -6.72 23.01 -1.61
CA ASN A 85 -6.16 24.30 -1.98
C ASN A 85 -4.89 24.62 -1.15
N SER A 86 -4.90 24.31 0.15
CA SER A 86 -3.72 24.47 1.00
C SER A 86 -2.53 23.60 0.55
N PHE A 87 -2.80 22.39 0.05
CA PHE A 87 -1.78 21.51 -0.52
C PHE A 87 -1.17 22.13 -1.79
N VAL A 88 -2.01 22.63 -2.71
CA VAL A 88 -1.57 23.28 -3.96
C VAL A 88 -0.79 24.56 -3.66
N ASP A 89 -1.25 25.39 -2.73
CA ASP A 89 -0.54 26.61 -2.29
C ASP A 89 0.84 26.28 -1.70
N ARG A 90 0.92 25.18 -0.94
CA ARG A 90 2.20 24.68 -0.41
C ARG A 90 3.13 24.24 -1.53
N MET A 91 2.66 23.49 -2.53
CA MET A 91 3.46 23.14 -3.71
C MET A 91 3.99 24.40 -4.42
N GLN A 92 3.13 25.40 -4.64
CA GLN A 92 3.49 26.69 -5.24
C GLN A 92 4.56 27.46 -4.47
N SER A 93 4.66 27.25 -3.16
CA SER A 93 5.68 27.90 -2.32
C SER A 93 7.09 27.35 -2.52
N TYR A 94 7.22 26.10 -3.00
CA TYR A 94 8.50 25.42 -3.23
C TYR A 94 8.91 25.38 -4.70
N MET A 95 7.95 25.44 -5.63
CA MET A 95 8.19 25.42 -7.07
C MET A 95 7.13 26.22 -7.84
N GLU A 96 7.52 26.82 -8.96
CA GLU A 96 6.56 27.44 -9.88
C GLU A 96 5.79 26.34 -10.60
N ILE A 97 4.47 26.27 -10.40
CA ILE A 97 3.60 25.30 -11.09
C ILE A 97 2.64 26.01 -12.03
N GLN A 98 2.23 25.29 -13.07
CA GLN A 98 1.21 25.71 -14.03
C GLN A 98 0.10 24.66 -14.11
N GLU A 99 -1.14 25.12 -14.29
CA GLU A 99 -2.27 24.23 -14.57
C GLU A 99 -2.16 23.70 -16.00
N ILE A 100 -2.30 22.39 -16.18
CA ILE A 100 -2.21 21.70 -17.47
C ILE A 100 -3.45 20.86 -17.74
N THR A 101 -3.62 20.46 -19.00
CA THR A 101 -4.67 19.48 -19.35
C THR A 101 -4.33 18.11 -18.77
N TYR A 102 -5.38 17.33 -18.50
CA TYR A 102 -5.20 15.94 -18.10
C TYR A 102 -4.44 15.11 -19.14
N THR A 103 -4.75 15.30 -20.42
CA THR A 103 -4.05 14.66 -21.54
C THR A 103 -2.53 14.86 -21.44
N LEU A 104 -2.08 16.09 -21.20
CA LEU A 104 -0.65 16.35 -21.05
C LEU A 104 -0.06 15.69 -19.79
N ALA A 105 -0.77 15.75 -18.66
CA ALA A 105 -0.30 15.12 -17.42
C ALA A 105 -0.13 13.60 -17.60
N HIS A 106 -1.14 12.95 -18.19
CA HIS A 106 -1.15 11.52 -18.48
C HIS A 106 0.00 11.13 -19.42
N ASN A 107 0.16 11.83 -20.55
CA ASN A 107 1.22 11.53 -21.50
C ASN A 107 2.63 11.72 -20.89
N ILE A 108 2.86 12.71 -20.02
CA ILE A 108 4.17 12.87 -19.37
C ILE A 108 4.48 11.67 -18.46
N VAL A 109 3.51 11.23 -17.65
CA VAL A 109 3.69 10.08 -16.76
C VAL A 109 3.99 8.82 -17.56
N TYR A 110 3.15 8.49 -18.55
CA TYR A 110 3.29 7.24 -19.30
C TYR A 110 4.49 7.25 -20.26
N ALA A 111 4.86 8.38 -20.86
CA ALA A 111 6.08 8.46 -21.65
C ALA A 111 7.33 8.24 -20.79
N GLY A 112 7.37 8.82 -19.57
CA GLY A 112 8.46 8.56 -18.63
C GLY A 112 8.54 7.10 -18.19
N LEU A 113 7.38 6.46 -17.95
CA LEU A 113 7.30 5.03 -17.62
C LEU A 113 7.83 4.15 -18.75
N GLU A 114 7.28 4.31 -19.96
CA GLU A 114 7.66 3.51 -21.13
C GLU A 114 9.16 3.66 -21.43
N PHE A 115 9.68 4.89 -21.41
CA PHE A 115 11.09 5.15 -21.63
C PHE A 115 11.97 4.46 -20.58
N ALA A 116 11.60 4.50 -19.30
CA ALA A 116 12.37 3.90 -18.22
C ALA A 116 12.35 2.36 -18.27
N GLU A 117 11.20 1.78 -18.64
CA GLU A 117 11.02 0.33 -18.80
C GLU A 117 11.92 -0.25 -19.89
N GLU A 118 12.18 0.48 -20.99
CA GLU A 118 13.14 0.07 -22.04
C GLU A 118 14.55 -0.18 -21.47
N TYR A 119 14.91 0.49 -20.38
CA TYR A 119 16.19 0.37 -19.70
C TYR A 119 16.10 -0.43 -18.39
N GLY A 120 15.01 -1.15 -18.15
CA GLY A 120 14.84 -2.07 -17.03
C GLY A 120 14.55 -1.40 -15.69
N PHE A 121 14.19 -0.12 -15.67
CA PHE A 121 13.72 0.54 -14.46
C PHE A 121 12.24 0.28 -14.24
N LYS A 122 11.88 0.13 -12.97
CA LYS A 122 10.48 0.02 -12.53
C LYS A 122 10.08 1.33 -11.86
N PRO A 123 8.80 1.74 -11.97
CA PRO A 123 8.32 2.90 -11.24
C PRO A 123 8.34 2.69 -9.73
N HIS A 124 8.28 3.80 -8.99
CA HIS A 124 8.10 3.81 -7.54
C HIS A 124 6.94 2.90 -7.11
N GLU A 125 7.08 2.23 -5.96
CA GLU A 125 6.12 1.21 -5.56
C GLU A 125 4.71 1.75 -5.30
N ASP A 126 4.59 2.93 -4.72
CA ASP A 126 3.29 3.58 -4.46
C ASP A 126 2.54 3.89 -5.76
N PHE A 127 3.27 4.11 -6.85
CA PHE A 127 2.68 4.29 -8.17
C PHE A 127 2.01 3.00 -8.59
N SER A 128 2.77 1.90 -8.54
CA SER A 128 2.29 0.56 -8.92
C SER A 128 1.18 0.05 -8.00
N LYS A 129 1.24 0.34 -6.70
CA LYS A 129 0.29 -0.17 -5.71
C LYS A 129 -1.04 0.59 -5.74
N VAL A 130 -1.02 1.93 -5.89
CA VAL A 130 -2.20 2.76 -5.65
C VAL A 130 -2.30 3.94 -6.62
N ALA A 131 -1.28 4.78 -6.73
CA ALA A 131 -1.43 6.09 -7.37
C ALA A 131 -1.74 5.98 -8.87
N GLN A 132 -1.30 4.92 -9.56
CA GLN A 132 -1.61 4.69 -10.98
C GLN A 132 -3.13 4.60 -11.26
N TYR A 133 -3.94 4.18 -10.28
CA TYR A 133 -5.39 4.04 -10.47
C TYR A 133 -6.12 5.38 -10.45
N ILE A 134 -5.43 6.47 -10.09
CA ILE A 134 -5.94 7.84 -10.27
C ILE A 134 -5.80 8.27 -11.74
N LEU A 135 -4.94 7.63 -12.52
CA LEU A 135 -4.82 7.84 -13.97
C LEU A 135 -5.70 6.81 -14.71
N GLU A 136 -6.32 7.24 -15.80
CA GLU A 136 -6.85 6.31 -16.80
C GLU A 136 -5.71 5.44 -17.37
N GLU A 137 -6.03 4.19 -17.70
CA GLU A 137 -5.09 3.30 -18.38
C GLU A 137 -4.66 3.89 -19.73
N ASP A 138 -3.39 3.69 -20.06
CA ASP A 138 -2.85 4.12 -21.34
C ASP A 138 -3.45 3.30 -22.48
N THR A 139 -4.50 3.86 -23.07
CA THR A 139 -5.34 3.25 -24.11
C THR A 139 -5.62 4.30 -25.17
N GLU A 140 -6.12 3.87 -26.34
CA GLU A 140 -6.46 4.77 -27.47
C GLU A 140 -7.54 5.85 -27.14
N SER A 141 -8.11 5.82 -25.93
CA SER A 141 -9.07 6.80 -25.44
C SER A 141 -8.45 8.16 -25.10
N ILE A 142 -7.13 8.22 -24.89
CA ILE A 142 -6.39 9.45 -24.61
C ILE A 142 -5.59 9.84 -25.85
N GLU A 143 -5.66 11.13 -26.20
CA GLU A 143 -4.88 11.65 -27.32
C GLU A 143 -3.38 11.51 -27.01
N LEU A 144 -2.69 10.74 -27.85
CA LEU A 144 -1.25 10.56 -27.77
C LEU A 144 -0.54 11.86 -28.09
N MET A 145 0.34 12.27 -27.18
CA MET A 145 1.23 13.42 -27.33
C MET A 145 2.66 12.94 -27.32
N ASP A 146 3.45 13.44 -28.27
CA ASP A 146 4.89 13.17 -28.30
C ASP A 146 5.57 13.93 -27.16
N ILE A 147 6.01 13.19 -26.14
CA ILE A 147 6.80 13.70 -25.02
C ILE A 147 8.25 13.28 -25.25
N GLU A 148 9.12 14.27 -25.44
CA GLU A 148 10.55 14.01 -25.60
C GLU A 148 11.12 13.45 -24.30
N CYS A 149 11.55 12.19 -24.34
CA CYS A 149 12.20 11.49 -23.25
C CYS A 149 13.68 11.23 -23.57
N GLY A 150 14.48 11.16 -22.52
CA GLY A 150 15.93 11.14 -22.63
C GLY A 150 16.51 12.49 -23.05
N LYS A 151 17.84 12.59 -22.97
CA LYS A 151 18.59 13.74 -23.45
C LYS A 151 19.31 13.35 -24.73
N ASP A 152 19.00 14.02 -25.84
CA ASP A 152 19.51 13.66 -27.16
C ASP A 152 19.16 12.20 -27.56
N GLY A 153 18.00 11.71 -27.09
CA GLY A 153 17.51 10.35 -27.38
C GLY A 153 18.21 9.23 -26.63
N LYS A 154 18.95 9.54 -25.55
CA LYS A 154 19.55 8.55 -24.65
C LYS A 154 19.25 8.84 -23.17
N PRO A 155 19.32 7.84 -22.28
CA PRO A 155 19.13 8.06 -20.85
C PRO A 155 20.16 9.05 -20.30
N PHE A 156 19.68 9.99 -19.50
CA PHE A 156 20.51 10.97 -18.79
C PHE A 156 20.18 10.95 -17.30
N TYR A 157 20.94 10.18 -16.53
CA TYR A 157 20.75 10.08 -15.09
C TYR A 157 21.38 11.26 -14.36
N ILE A 158 20.60 11.95 -13.54
CA ILE A 158 21.10 12.97 -12.60
C ILE A 158 20.89 12.43 -11.18
N SER A 159 21.97 12.32 -10.40
CA SER A 159 21.87 11.87 -9.00
C SER A 159 21.09 12.87 -8.17
N GLY A 160 20.09 12.39 -7.44
CA GLY A 160 19.37 13.17 -6.45
C GLY A 160 20.18 13.40 -5.17
N PRO A 161 19.81 14.38 -4.35
CA PRO A 161 20.50 14.70 -3.10
C PRO A 161 20.43 13.59 -2.04
N TYR A 162 19.54 12.60 -2.23
CA TYR A 162 19.35 11.46 -1.34
C TYR A 162 19.79 10.13 -1.97
N ASP A 163 20.36 10.15 -3.19
CA ASP A 163 20.85 8.93 -3.82
C ASP A 163 22.18 8.54 -3.16
N THR A 164 22.21 7.35 -2.56
CA THR A 164 23.42 6.76 -1.98
C THR A 164 24.39 6.33 -3.09
N ASP A 165 25.67 6.20 -2.78
CA ASP A 165 26.66 5.69 -3.74
C ASP A 165 26.33 4.28 -4.24
N PHE A 166 25.70 3.47 -3.39
CA PHE A 166 25.14 2.19 -3.80
C PHE A 166 24.07 2.37 -4.89
N LYS A 167 23.06 3.22 -4.65
CA LYS A 167 21.97 3.47 -5.62
C LYS A 167 22.49 4.06 -6.93
N LYS A 168 23.42 5.01 -6.86
CA LYS A 168 24.10 5.59 -8.03
C LYS A 168 24.79 4.50 -8.86
N ARG A 169 25.58 3.62 -8.22
CA ARG A 169 26.26 2.50 -8.91
C ARG A 169 25.28 1.51 -9.51
N ALA A 170 24.20 1.16 -8.80
CA ALA A 170 23.18 0.24 -9.30
C ALA A 170 22.47 0.77 -10.55
N ILE A 171 22.10 2.06 -10.55
CA ILE A 171 21.49 2.72 -11.71
C ILE A 171 22.45 2.71 -12.91
N ILE A 172 23.71 3.07 -12.70
CA ILE A 172 24.72 3.06 -13.77
C ILE A 172 24.91 1.65 -14.33
N ALA A 173 25.00 0.63 -13.47
CA ALA A 173 25.14 -0.77 -13.89
C ALA A 173 23.93 -1.24 -14.73
N MET A 174 22.71 -0.83 -14.36
CA MET A 174 21.50 -1.13 -15.14
C MET A 174 21.55 -0.47 -16.53
N LEU A 175 21.99 0.78 -16.60
CA LEU A 175 22.17 1.48 -17.87
C LEU A 175 23.28 0.85 -18.73
N GLU A 176 24.41 0.48 -18.15
CA GLU A 176 25.47 -0.26 -18.86
C GLU A 176 24.97 -1.59 -19.43
N LYS A 177 24.16 -2.31 -18.65
CA LYS A 177 23.56 -3.59 -19.06
C LYS A 177 22.56 -3.44 -20.19
N ASN A 178 21.65 -2.46 -20.11
CA ASN A 178 20.49 -2.36 -21.01
C ASN A 178 20.70 -1.39 -22.18
N ALA A 179 21.30 -0.22 -21.95
CA ALA A 179 21.64 0.72 -23.02
C ALA A 179 22.96 0.36 -23.73
N GLY A 180 23.91 -0.22 -22.98
CA GLY A 180 25.26 -0.51 -23.44
C GLY A 180 26.25 0.63 -23.16
N PRO A 181 27.56 0.33 -23.02
CA PRO A 181 28.58 1.34 -22.73
C PRO A 181 28.61 2.47 -23.76
N GLY A 182 28.48 3.72 -23.29
CA GLY A 182 28.49 4.93 -24.13
C GLY A 182 27.14 5.33 -24.72
N ASN A 183 26.07 4.59 -24.45
CA ASN A 183 24.70 4.89 -24.91
C ASN A 183 23.82 5.52 -23.81
N PHE A 184 24.42 6.02 -22.74
CA PHE A 184 23.78 6.80 -21.69
C PHE A 184 24.78 7.81 -21.15
N ASP A 185 24.28 8.84 -20.48
CA ASP A 185 25.08 9.85 -19.80
C ASP A 185 24.62 9.96 -18.35
N PHE A 186 25.49 10.45 -17.46
CA PHE A 186 25.13 10.71 -16.08
C PHE A 186 25.82 11.95 -15.51
N ALA A 187 25.19 12.57 -14.52
CA ALA A 187 25.75 13.61 -13.67
C ALA A 187 25.61 13.15 -12.21
N VAL A 188 26.72 12.77 -11.60
CA VAL A 188 26.79 12.32 -10.21
C VAL A 188 27.54 13.37 -9.39
N ASP A 189 26.95 13.83 -8.28
CA ASP A 189 27.68 14.62 -7.29
C ASP A 189 28.64 13.69 -6.52
N ASP A 190 29.94 13.87 -6.78
CA ASP A 190 31.05 13.19 -6.11
C ASP A 190 31.37 13.93 -4.78
N GLU A 191 30.58 13.70 -3.73
CA GLU A 191 31.08 13.85 -2.35
C GLU A 191 31.75 12.51 -1.99
N PRO A 192 33.06 12.47 -1.69
CA PRO A 192 33.77 11.22 -1.48
C PRO A 192 33.43 10.62 -0.11
N ASP A 193 32.70 9.50 -0.07
CA ASP A 193 32.66 8.62 1.10
C ASP A 193 33.58 7.41 0.84
N ASP A 194 34.76 7.44 1.46
CA ASP A 194 35.77 6.38 1.42
C ASP A 194 35.23 5.11 2.11
N THR A 195 34.55 4.24 1.36
CA THR A 195 34.39 2.84 1.76
C THR A 195 34.69 1.89 0.59
N ASP A 196 35.75 1.11 0.78
CA ASP A 196 36.24 0.04 -0.11
C ASP A 196 35.10 -0.89 -0.56
N THR A 197 35.04 -1.15 -1.86
CA THR A 197 34.10 -2.08 -2.49
C THR A 197 34.88 -3.22 -3.14
N ASP A 198 34.90 -4.37 -2.50
CA ASP A 198 35.21 -5.65 -3.15
C ASP A 198 34.01 -6.59 -2.95
N ASP A 199 33.56 -7.17 -4.06
CA ASP A 199 32.58 -8.23 -4.24
C ASP A 199 31.12 -7.93 -3.83
N PHE A 200 30.32 -7.40 -4.77
CA PHE A 200 28.87 -7.41 -4.66
C PHE A 200 28.22 -7.83 -5.99
N GLU A 201 27.40 -8.89 -5.94
CA GLU A 201 26.67 -9.39 -7.10
C GLU A 201 25.34 -8.61 -7.28
N PRO A 202 24.94 -8.29 -8.52
CA PRO A 202 23.78 -7.44 -8.82
C PRO A 202 22.40 -8.04 -8.52
N ASP A 203 22.34 -9.22 -7.89
CA ASP A 203 21.09 -9.93 -7.60
C ASP A 203 20.46 -9.57 -6.24
N ASP A 204 21.12 -8.74 -5.43
CA ASP A 204 20.63 -8.32 -4.10
C ASP A 204 19.67 -7.10 -4.14
N PHE A 205 19.15 -6.76 -5.32
CA PHE A 205 18.13 -5.69 -5.46
C PHE A 205 16.73 -6.26 -5.21
N ASP A 206 16.42 -6.57 -3.95
CA ASP A 206 15.04 -6.61 -3.44
C ASP A 206 14.80 -5.34 -2.61
N ASP A 207 14.71 -4.20 -3.31
CA ASP A 207 14.25 -2.91 -2.77
C ASP A 207 12.77 -2.72 -3.05
N SER A 208 12.01 -3.80 -2.99
CA SER A 208 10.58 -3.71 -2.72
C SER A 208 10.43 -3.86 -1.21
N GLY A 209 9.51 -3.14 -0.58
CA GLY A 209 8.93 -3.54 0.71
C GLY A 209 8.16 -4.86 0.60
N TYR A 210 8.64 -5.80 -0.21
CA TYR A 210 8.19 -7.15 -0.41
C TYR A 210 8.73 -7.98 0.74
N PHE A 211 7.86 -8.85 1.24
CA PHE A 211 8.22 -10.21 1.61
C PHE A 211 9.64 -10.55 1.15
N PRO A 212 10.66 -10.60 2.04
CA PRO A 212 12.00 -11.02 1.63
C PRO A 212 11.77 -12.32 0.88
N GLY A 213 12.13 -12.36 -0.41
CA GLY A 213 11.73 -13.41 -1.32
C GLY A 213 11.72 -14.73 -0.56
N LEU A 214 10.55 -15.37 -0.50
CA LEU A 214 10.17 -16.50 0.37
C LEU A 214 11.18 -17.66 0.25
N ASN A 215 12.40 -17.45 0.71
CA ASN A 215 13.56 -18.32 0.61
C ASN A 215 13.53 -19.20 1.85
N PHE A 216 12.47 -19.99 1.93
CA PHE A 216 12.34 -21.00 2.95
C PHE A 216 13.22 -22.17 2.57
N ASP A 217 13.89 -22.75 3.56
CA ASP A 217 14.61 -23.99 3.38
C ASP A 217 13.63 -25.07 2.86
N GLU A 218 13.95 -25.73 1.74
CA GLU A 218 13.14 -26.81 1.18
C GLU A 218 12.85 -27.90 2.22
N GLU A 219 13.76 -28.13 3.17
CA GLU A 219 13.58 -29.06 4.27
C GLU A 219 12.56 -28.55 5.31
N GLU A 220 12.53 -27.25 5.61
CA GLU A 220 11.51 -26.66 6.48
C GLU A 220 10.12 -26.75 5.85
N VAL A 221 10.00 -26.44 4.56
CA VAL A 221 8.73 -26.57 3.81
C VAL A 221 8.28 -28.03 3.78
N ARG A 222 9.18 -28.97 3.50
CA ARG A 222 8.84 -30.41 3.44
C ARG A 222 8.37 -30.98 4.78
N ASN A 223 8.84 -30.43 5.90
CA ASN A 223 8.45 -30.87 7.24
C ASN A 223 7.32 -30.02 7.84
N SER A 224 6.76 -29.09 7.07
CA SER A 224 5.70 -28.21 7.54
C SER A 224 4.32 -28.83 7.42
N HIS A 225 3.33 -28.08 7.90
CA HIS A 225 1.92 -28.41 7.76
C HIS A 225 1.13 -27.10 7.61
N THR A 226 -0.17 -27.19 7.39
CA THR A 226 -1.05 -26.02 7.29
C THR A 226 -1.74 -25.75 8.63
N LEU A 227 -1.88 -24.49 8.98
CA LEU A 227 -2.60 -24.02 10.16
C LEU A 227 -3.88 -23.31 9.72
N GLN A 228 -5.03 -23.74 10.24
CA GLN A 228 -6.28 -22.98 10.09
C GLN A 228 -6.46 -22.06 11.28
N LEU A 229 -6.48 -20.75 11.02
CA LEU A 229 -6.60 -19.71 12.04
C LEU A 229 -7.94 -18.99 11.93
N LYS A 230 -8.58 -18.69 13.07
CA LYS A 230 -9.64 -17.68 13.16
C LYS A 230 -9.05 -16.45 13.84
N ILE A 231 -9.15 -15.29 13.20
CA ILE A 231 -8.68 -14.01 13.71
C ILE A 231 -9.92 -13.16 13.98
N VAL A 232 -10.10 -12.71 15.22
CA VAL A 232 -11.28 -11.97 15.67
C VAL A 232 -10.83 -10.62 16.20
N ILE A 233 -11.47 -9.52 15.80
CA ILE A 233 -11.26 -8.21 16.43
C ILE A 233 -12.02 -8.20 17.76
N ASP A 234 -11.31 -7.97 18.85
CA ASP A 234 -11.89 -8.01 20.18
C ASP A 234 -12.77 -6.76 20.44
N GLY A 235 -13.84 -6.94 21.22
CA GLY A 235 -14.74 -5.85 21.60
C GLY A 235 -15.77 -5.40 20.54
N LEU A 236 -15.80 -6.06 19.37
CA LEU A 236 -16.83 -5.92 18.34
C LEU A 236 -17.71 -7.17 18.30
N ASP A 237 -18.90 -7.12 18.90
CA ASP A 237 -19.80 -8.29 18.98
C ASP A 237 -21.05 -8.17 18.10
N ASN A 238 -21.34 -6.98 17.58
CA ASN A 238 -22.59 -6.68 16.86
C ASN A 238 -22.33 -5.74 15.67
N PRO A 239 -21.84 -6.28 14.53
CA PRO A 239 -21.49 -7.69 14.31
C PRO A 239 -20.10 -8.07 14.83
N GLU A 240 -19.89 -9.38 15.05
CA GLU A 240 -18.55 -9.95 15.23
C GLU A 240 -17.73 -9.75 13.95
N VAL A 241 -16.58 -9.09 14.05
CA VAL A 241 -15.67 -8.90 12.90
C VAL A 241 -14.55 -9.92 12.98
N TRP A 242 -14.50 -10.84 12.03
CA TRP A 242 -13.48 -11.89 12.01
C TRP A 242 -13.15 -12.39 10.61
N ARG A 243 -11.98 -12.99 10.47
CA ARG A 243 -11.48 -13.65 9.26
C ARG A 243 -10.98 -15.04 9.61
N ARG A 244 -11.20 -16.01 8.73
CA ARG A 244 -10.64 -17.35 8.84
C ARG A 244 -9.73 -17.58 7.67
N VAL A 245 -8.50 -17.97 7.97
CA VAL A 245 -7.43 -18.16 6.98
C VAL A 245 -6.76 -19.51 7.20
N SER A 246 -6.19 -20.08 6.15
CA SER A 246 -5.13 -21.08 6.27
C SER A 246 -3.78 -20.43 6.03
N VAL A 247 -2.77 -20.81 6.80
CA VAL A 247 -1.39 -20.34 6.64
C VAL A 247 -0.40 -21.50 6.72
N PRO A 248 0.72 -21.48 5.97
CA PRO A 248 1.79 -22.43 6.17
C PRO A 248 2.41 -22.30 7.57
N SER A 249 2.73 -23.42 8.23
CA SER A 249 3.23 -23.41 9.61
C SER A 249 4.60 -22.76 9.78
N TYR A 250 5.36 -22.65 8.69
CA TYR A 250 6.67 -21.99 8.63
C TYR A 250 6.57 -20.47 8.40
N TYR A 251 5.38 -19.93 8.08
CA TYR A 251 5.23 -18.48 7.96
C TYR A 251 5.67 -17.82 9.25
N THR A 252 6.35 -16.69 9.14
CA THR A 252 6.81 -15.93 10.30
C THR A 252 5.71 -15.00 10.80
N LEU A 253 5.87 -14.47 12.01
CA LEU A 253 4.89 -13.55 12.58
C LEU A 253 4.77 -12.26 11.76
N ALA A 254 5.85 -11.80 11.11
CA ALA A 254 5.80 -10.68 10.16
C ALA A 254 4.90 -11.02 8.94
N LEU A 255 5.03 -12.22 8.39
CA LEU A 255 4.17 -12.69 7.29
C LEU A 255 2.71 -12.81 7.71
N LEU A 256 2.46 -13.29 8.93
CA LEU A 256 1.12 -13.34 9.51
C LEU A 256 0.54 -11.94 9.72
N HIS A 257 1.34 -10.99 10.19
CA HIS A 257 0.94 -9.60 10.33
C HIS A 257 0.51 -9.02 8.98
N HIS A 258 1.33 -9.13 7.94
CA HIS A 258 0.94 -8.66 6.60
C HIS A 258 -0.31 -9.36 6.09
N LEU A 259 -0.47 -10.66 6.33
CA LEU A 259 -1.72 -11.35 6.01
C LEU A 259 -2.92 -10.74 6.73
N ILE A 260 -2.81 -10.46 8.04
CA ILE A 260 -3.86 -9.82 8.84
C ILE A 260 -4.23 -8.47 8.23
N GLN A 261 -3.24 -7.61 7.97
CA GLN A 261 -3.45 -6.30 7.33
C GLN A 261 -4.29 -6.43 6.06
N ARG A 262 -3.97 -7.39 5.19
CA ARG A 262 -4.69 -7.58 3.93
C ARG A 262 -6.10 -8.17 4.09
N VAL A 263 -6.32 -9.14 4.97
CA VAL A 263 -7.68 -9.72 5.15
C VAL A 263 -8.64 -8.80 5.89
N PHE A 264 -8.12 -7.82 6.63
CA PHE A 264 -8.89 -6.75 7.25
C PHE A 264 -8.96 -5.48 6.37
N GLY A 265 -8.07 -5.33 5.38
CA GLY A 265 -8.09 -4.18 4.47
C GLY A 265 -7.46 -2.93 5.08
N TRP A 266 -6.47 -3.13 5.94
CA TRP A 266 -5.64 -2.10 6.56
C TRP A 266 -4.34 -1.87 5.76
N GLU A 267 -3.70 -0.74 6.05
CA GLU A 267 -2.68 -0.13 5.21
C GLU A 267 -1.26 -0.29 5.80
N ASN A 268 -1.14 -0.93 6.96
CA ASN A 268 0.13 -1.16 7.66
C ASN A 268 0.88 0.15 8.00
N GLU A 269 0.14 1.18 8.42
CA GLU A 269 0.70 2.50 8.75
C GLU A 269 1.16 2.60 10.21
N HIS A 270 0.81 1.63 11.05
CA HIS A 270 1.08 1.66 12.48
C HIS A 270 1.87 0.46 12.99
N LEU A 271 2.48 0.63 14.15
CA LEU A 271 3.20 -0.43 14.85
C LEU A 271 2.26 -1.56 15.28
N TYR A 272 2.84 -2.75 15.46
CA TYR A 272 2.11 -3.93 15.92
C TYR A 272 2.92 -4.79 16.89
N GLU A 273 2.22 -5.58 17.68
CA GLU A 273 2.82 -6.63 18.51
C GLU A 273 1.98 -7.91 18.55
N PHE A 274 2.67 -9.05 18.71
CA PHE A 274 2.08 -10.33 19.07
C PHE A 274 2.41 -10.65 20.53
N TYR A 275 1.41 -11.16 21.24
CA TYR A 275 1.50 -11.54 22.63
C TYR A 275 0.98 -12.97 22.86
N LYS A 276 1.81 -13.78 23.52
CA LYS A 276 1.42 -15.11 24.00
C LYS A 276 1.14 -15.08 25.50
N LEU A 277 -0.06 -15.47 25.88
CA LEU A 277 -0.42 -15.79 27.27
C LEU A 277 0.16 -17.16 27.63
N ASP A 278 1.33 -17.21 28.29
CA ASP A 278 1.73 -18.38 29.08
C ASP A 278 1.69 -18.04 30.57
N GLN A 279 1.37 -19.03 31.42
CA GLN A 279 1.24 -18.89 32.88
C GLN A 279 2.54 -18.47 33.58
N LYS A 280 3.67 -18.41 32.88
CA LYS A 280 5.01 -18.19 33.44
C LYS A 280 5.87 -17.13 32.74
N SER A 281 5.50 -16.62 31.57
CA SER A 281 6.27 -15.60 30.84
C SER A 281 5.43 -14.83 29.83
N LYS A 282 5.67 -13.52 29.72
CA LYS A 282 5.18 -12.64 28.65
C LYS A 282 6.24 -12.65 27.54
N THR A 283 5.89 -13.16 26.36
CA THR A 283 6.71 -13.00 25.15
C THR A 283 5.99 -12.01 24.24
N ILE A 284 6.62 -10.86 24.01
CA ILE A 284 6.19 -9.81 23.09
C ILE A 284 7.10 -9.92 21.87
N ILE A 285 6.50 -9.89 20.69
CA ILE A 285 7.21 -9.89 19.40
C ILE A 285 6.55 -8.81 18.55
N GLY A 286 7.27 -7.76 18.23
CA GLY A 286 6.74 -6.61 17.50
C GLY A 286 7.82 -5.57 17.22
N GLU A 287 7.45 -4.53 16.51
CA GLU A 287 8.31 -3.39 16.19
C GLU A 287 8.28 -2.41 17.38
N LEU A 288 9.09 -2.66 18.41
CA LEU A 288 9.24 -1.75 19.54
C LEU A 288 10.74 -1.51 19.82
N GLU A 289 11.15 -0.25 19.75
CA GLU A 289 12.28 0.26 20.55
C GLU A 289 11.65 0.88 21.81
N ASP A 290 11.74 0.21 22.97
CA ASP A 290 11.33 0.87 24.23
C ASP A 290 12.44 1.82 24.68
N GLU A 291 12.22 3.13 24.54
CA GLU A 291 13.16 4.17 25.01
C GLU A 291 13.46 4.06 26.53
N ASN A 292 12.58 3.43 27.32
CA ASN A 292 12.75 3.27 28.77
C ASN A 292 13.49 1.99 29.18
N GLU A 293 13.63 1.03 28.27
CA GLU A 293 14.37 -0.22 28.48
C GLU A 293 15.29 -0.49 27.28
N PRO A 294 16.42 0.24 27.17
CA PRO A 294 17.36 0.13 26.03
C PRO A 294 18.03 -1.25 25.87
N ASP A 295 17.77 -2.20 26.78
CA ASP A 295 18.24 -3.59 26.72
C ASP A 295 17.13 -4.58 26.27
N SER A 296 15.93 -4.11 25.95
CA SER A 296 14.84 -4.95 25.46
C SER A 296 15.04 -5.29 23.99
N ILE A 297 15.72 -6.41 23.74
CA ILE A 297 15.82 -7.03 22.41
C ILE A 297 14.50 -7.74 22.14
N TYR A 298 13.58 -7.09 21.43
CA TYR A 298 12.44 -7.77 20.84
C TYR A 298 12.93 -8.54 19.62
N PRO A 299 12.77 -9.88 19.55
CA PRO A 299 13.14 -10.58 18.35
C PRO A 299 12.24 -10.10 17.21
N GLU A 300 12.83 -9.76 16.07
CA GLU A 300 12.07 -9.34 14.90
C GLU A 300 11.09 -10.46 14.52
N GLY A 301 9.82 -10.13 14.31
CA GLY A 301 8.79 -11.08 13.88
C GLY A 301 9.12 -11.79 12.56
N ARG A 302 10.14 -11.30 11.85
CA ARG A 302 10.69 -11.83 10.60
C ARG A 302 11.34 -13.20 10.74
N GLU A 303 11.85 -13.57 11.92
CA GLU A 303 12.55 -14.85 12.11
C GLU A 303 11.72 -15.90 12.87
N ILE A 304 10.53 -15.52 13.36
CA ILE A 304 9.78 -16.35 14.29
C ILE A 304 8.58 -17.00 13.61
N PRO A 305 8.55 -18.33 13.43
CA PRO A 305 7.42 -19.04 12.84
C PRO A 305 6.15 -18.94 13.69
N VAL A 306 5.01 -18.80 13.03
CA VAL A 306 3.66 -18.83 13.64
C VAL A 306 3.47 -20.10 14.47
N SER A 307 3.98 -21.24 13.99
CA SER A 307 3.90 -22.54 14.68
C SER A 307 4.61 -22.55 16.05
N ARG A 308 5.57 -21.65 16.31
CA ARG A 308 6.17 -21.52 17.65
C ARG A 308 5.14 -21.08 18.70
N PHE A 309 4.14 -20.33 18.27
CA PHE A 309 3.09 -19.78 19.12
C PHE A 309 1.83 -20.65 19.06
N LEU A 310 1.43 -21.03 17.85
CA LEU A 310 0.23 -21.76 17.52
C LEU A 310 0.59 -23.19 17.06
N ASN A 311 0.94 -24.07 18.00
CA ASN A 311 1.31 -25.47 17.73
C ASN A 311 0.26 -26.50 18.16
N LYS A 312 -0.83 -26.07 18.80
CA LYS A 312 -1.88 -26.95 19.29
C LYS A 312 -3.25 -26.31 19.11
N GLU A 313 -4.20 -27.08 18.60
CA GLU A 313 -5.58 -26.64 18.44
C GLU A 313 -6.16 -26.08 19.75
N GLY A 314 -6.83 -24.93 19.62
CA GLY A 314 -7.35 -24.13 20.73
C GLY A 314 -6.35 -23.16 21.36
N TYR A 315 -5.07 -23.17 20.96
CA TYR A 315 -4.12 -22.15 21.42
C TYR A 315 -4.45 -20.80 20.80
N GLN A 316 -4.12 -19.76 21.57
CA GLN A 316 -4.44 -18.38 21.22
C GLN A 316 -3.20 -17.49 21.34
N VAL A 317 -3.18 -16.45 20.51
CA VAL A 317 -2.21 -15.36 20.52
C VAL A 317 -3.01 -14.07 20.39
N LEU A 318 -2.65 -13.04 21.16
CA LEU A 318 -3.17 -11.71 20.96
C LEU A 318 -2.28 -10.98 19.95
N TYR A 319 -2.89 -10.21 19.06
CA TYR A 319 -2.22 -9.35 18.11
C TYR A 319 -2.81 -7.95 18.24
N THR A 320 -1.98 -6.98 18.59
CA THR A 320 -2.40 -5.59 18.70
C THR A 320 -1.81 -4.82 17.53
N TYR A 321 -2.66 -4.11 16.79
CA TYR A 321 -2.27 -3.19 15.71
C TYR A 321 -2.71 -1.78 16.08
N ASP A 322 -1.87 -0.80 15.76
CA ASP A 322 -2.03 0.60 16.12
C ASP A 322 -2.13 0.80 17.64
N PHE A 323 -1.06 1.25 18.27
CA PHE A 323 -1.05 1.51 19.71
C PHE A 323 -1.85 2.76 20.11
N GLY A 324 -2.22 3.61 19.14
CA GLY A 324 -3.15 4.71 19.34
C GLY A 324 -4.58 4.21 19.51
N ASP A 325 -5.11 3.54 18.47
CA ASP A 325 -6.49 3.02 18.48
C ASP A 325 -6.67 1.69 19.23
N SER A 326 -5.57 0.97 19.47
CA SER A 326 -5.48 -0.31 20.18
C SER A 326 -6.39 -1.40 19.60
N TRP A 327 -6.17 -1.75 18.32
CA TRP A 327 -6.89 -2.83 17.67
C TRP A 327 -6.37 -4.20 18.11
N ASP A 328 -6.96 -4.70 19.19
CA ASP A 328 -6.69 -6.04 19.71
C ASP A 328 -7.40 -7.13 18.91
N HIS A 329 -6.66 -8.17 18.56
CA HIS A 329 -7.17 -9.35 17.88
C HIS A 329 -6.83 -10.60 18.67
N THR A 330 -7.83 -11.45 18.86
CA THR A 330 -7.60 -12.83 19.30
C THR A 330 -7.42 -13.75 18.07
N ILE A 331 -6.21 -14.30 17.92
CA ILE A 331 -5.88 -15.29 16.89
C ILE A 331 -5.96 -16.69 17.50
N ILE A 332 -6.82 -17.54 16.95
CA ILE A 332 -7.11 -18.88 17.47
C ILE A 332 -6.67 -19.92 16.44
N LEU A 333 -5.85 -20.89 16.85
CA LEU A 333 -5.58 -22.07 16.04
C LEU A 333 -6.78 -23.02 16.10
N GLU A 334 -7.61 -23.03 15.06
CA GLU A 334 -8.78 -23.91 14.99
C GLU A 334 -8.42 -25.33 14.58
N LYS A 335 -7.51 -25.51 13.61
CA LYS A 335 -7.11 -26.83 13.11
C LYS A 335 -5.65 -26.90 12.68
N VAL A 336 -5.02 -28.04 12.93
CA VAL A 336 -3.73 -28.41 12.32
C VAL A 336 -3.98 -29.39 11.18
N ILE A 337 -3.68 -28.96 9.95
CA ILE A 337 -3.95 -29.70 8.71
C ILE A 337 -2.62 -30.29 8.21
N PRO A 338 -2.45 -31.62 8.14
CA PRO A 338 -1.16 -32.24 7.79
C PRO A 338 -0.62 -31.88 6.40
N GLU A 339 -1.50 -31.51 5.47
CA GLU A 339 -1.14 -31.12 4.12
C GLU A 339 -0.32 -29.83 4.11
N ILE A 340 0.76 -29.82 3.32
CA ILE A 340 1.59 -28.63 3.11
C ILE A 340 0.85 -27.68 2.16
N SER A 341 0.76 -26.42 2.56
CA SER A 341 0.43 -25.30 1.67
C SER A 341 1.67 -24.44 1.50
N LEU A 342 1.83 -23.86 0.31
CA LEU A 342 2.90 -22.90 0.02
C LEU A 342 2.46 -21.44 0.21
N LYS A 343 1.14 -21.20 0.28
CA LYS A 343 0.55 -19.86 0.36
C LYS A 343 -0.62 -19.82 1.35
N PRO A 344 -0.97 -18.63 1.89
CA PRO A 344 -2.17 -18.49 2.68
C PRO A 344 -3.42 -18.47 1.80
N GLU A 345 -4.57 -18.80 2.38
CA GLU A 345 -5.86 -18.68 1.72
C GLU A 345 -6.88 -18.10 2.70
N LEU A 346 -7.78 -17.24 2.20
CA LEU A 346 -8.95 -16.81 2.94
C LEU A 346 -10.02 -17.91 2.82
N LEU A 347 -10.52 -18.40 3.95
CA LEU A 347 -11.45 -19.52 4.00
C LEU A 347 -12.87 -19.08 4.32
N ASP A 348 -13.02 -18.04 5.14
CA ASP A 348 -14.31 -17.47 5.53
C ASP A 348 -14.12 -16.11 6.22
N GLY A 349 -15.20 -15.36 6.46
CA GLY A 349 -15.15 -14.13 7.24
C GLY A 349 -16.52 -13.50 7.46
N ASN A 350 -16.58 -12.55 8.39
CA ASN A 350 -17.81 -11.83 8.72
C ASN A 350 -17.52 -10.41 9.20
N GLY A 351 -18.46 -9.50 8.94
CA GLY A 351 -18.42 -8.14 9.43
C GLY A 351 -17.49 -7.22 8.62
N ALA A 352 -17.96 -5.99 8.43
CA ALA A 352 -17.17 -4.92 7.84
C ALA A 352 -16.00 -4.60 8.77
N CYS A 353 -14.81 -4.42 8.19
CA CYS A 353 -13.64 -4.03 8.96
C CYS A 353 -13.75 -2.57 9.42
N PRO A 354 -13.33 -2.24 10.65
CA PRO A 354 -13.08 -0.87 11.03
C PRO A 354 -12.09 -0.19 10.07
N PRO A 355 -12.30 1.08 9.70
CA PRO A 355 -11.35 1.85 8.91
C PRO A 355 -10.09 2.14 9.72
N GLU A 356 -8.99 2.40 9.02
CA GLU A 356 -7.81 3.03 9.61
C GLU A 356 -8.19 4.37 10.29
N ASP A 357 -7.50 4.69 11.39
CA ASP A 357 -7.64 5.93 12.15
C ASP A 357 -9.08 6.31 12.54
N CYS A 358 -9.97 5.33 12.68
CA CYS A 358 -11.38 5.61 12.99
C CYS A 358 -11.63 5.92 14.47
N GLY A 359 -10.60 5.90 15.33
CA GLY A 359 -10.69 6.18 16.77
C GLY A 359 -10.99 4.94 17.59
N GLY A 360 -10.45 3.80 17.17
CA GLY A 360 -10.56 2.52 17.86
C GLY A 360 -11.99 1.97 17.93
N ILE A 361 -12.21 1.03 18.86
CA ILE A 361 -13.49 0.34 19.05
C ILE A 361 -14.66 1.32 19.25
N MET A 362 -14.43 2.43 19.98
CA MET A 362 -15.49 3.39 20.26
C MET A 362 -15.82 4.23 19.02
N GLY A 363 -14.80 4.74 18.33
CA GLY A 363 -14.98 5.50 17.10
C GLY A 363 -15.69 4.69 16.02
N TYR A 364 -15.34 3.40 15.86
CA TYR A 364 -16.07 2.52 14.96
C TYR A 364 -17.54 2.32 15.38
N LYS A 365 -17.83 2.10 16.67
CA LYS A 365 -19.21 1.97 17.16
C LYS A 365 -20.05 3.23 16.94
N ASP A 366 -19.45 4.40 17.12
CA ASP A 366 -20.10 5.69 16.86
C ASP A 366 -20.41 5.83 15.36
N LEU A 367 -19.44 5.51 14.51
CA LEU A 367 -19.59 5.46 13.06
C LEU A 367 -20.74 4.52 12.63
N MET A 368 -20.85 3.32 13.21
CA MET A 368 -21.98 2.41 12.93
C MET A 368 -23.32 3.03 13.34
N SER A 369 -23.37 3.65 14.52
CA SER A 369 -24.57 4.28 15.08
C SER A 369 -25.04 5.44 14.21
N ILE A 370 -24.12 6.29 13.75
CA ILE A 370 -24.38 7.43 12.88
C ILE A 370 -24.93 6.95 11.54
N LEU A 371 -24.27 5.98 10.89
CA LEU A 371 -24.69 5.47 9.58
C LEU A 371 -25.97 4.65 9.60
N ALA A 372 -26.34 4.07 10.76
CA ALA A 372 -27.64 3.44 10.93
C ALA A 372 -28.81 4.45 10.93
N ASN A 373 -28.54 5.73 11.24
CA ASN A 373 -29.55 6.77 11.36
C ASN A 373 -29.38 7.87 10.30
N LYS A 374 -30.09 7.75 9.16
CA LYS A 374 -30.11 8.76 8.08
C LYS A 374 -30.55 10.17 8.48
N LYS A 375 -31.10 10.34 9.70
CA LYS A 375 -31.51 11.65 10.24
C LYS A 375 -30.52 12.19 11.27
N HIS A 376 -29.43 11.46 11.56
CA HIS A 376 -28.37 11.95 12.42
C HIS A 376 -27.76 13.23 11.80
N PRO A 377 -27.49 14.28 12.58
CA PRO A 377 -26.91 15.52 12.06
C PRO A 377 -25.60 15.28 11.29
N GLU A 378 -24.79 14.32 11.74
CA GLU A 378 -23.48 13.97 11.15
C GLU A 378 -23.58 12.86 10.09
N TYR A 379 -24.78 12.40 9.73
CA TYR A 379 -24.95 11.27 8.79
C TYR A 379 -24.27 11.53 7.44
N ASN A 380 -24.46 12.73 6.88
CA ASN A 380 -23.89 13.06 5.58
C ASN A 380 -22.37 13.20 5.68
N GLU A 381 -21.86 13.88 6.71
CA GLU A 381 -20.42 14.05 6.94
C GLU A 381 -19.70 12.70 7.02
N TYR A 382 -20.21 11.74 7.79
CA TYR A 382 -19.60 10.41 7.87
C TYR A 382 -19.64 9.66 6.54
N ARG A 383 -20.75 9.74 5.80
CA ARG A 383 -20.80 9.15 4.45
C ARG A 383 -19.78 9.76 3.52
N GLU A 384 -19.63 11.07 3.61
CA GLU A 384 -18.67 11.81 2.81
C GLU A 384 -17.26 11.35 3.14
N CYS A 385 -16.85 11.30 4.42
CA CYS A 385 -15.55 10.80 4.86
C CYS A 385 -15.24 9.38 4.34
N MET A 386 -16.26 8.53 4.25
CA MET A 386 -16.14 7.16 3.73
C MET A 386 -16.12 7.05 2.20
N GLY A 387 -16.31 8.14 1.47
CA GLY A 387 -16.44 8.12 0.01
C GLY A 387 -17.68 7.39 -0.49
N LEU A 388 -18.77 7.33 0.29
CA LEU A 388 -20.01 6.66 -0.13
C LEU A 388 -20.84 7.51 -1.08
N ASP A 389 -21.09 7.02 -2.29
CA ASP A 389 -21.93 7.69 -3.30
C ASP A 389 -23.41 7.80 -2.87
N ASP A 390 -24.16 8.75 -3.45
CA ASP A 390 -25.57 9.04 -3.08
C ASP A 390 -26.50 7.82 -3.05
N ASP A 391 -26.28 6.84 -3.92
CA ASP A 391 -27.10 5.62 -4.03
C ASP A 391 -26.52 4.40 -3.29
N GLU A 392 -25.38 4.57 -2.63
CA GLU A 392 -24.74 3.55 -1.82
C GLU A 392 -25.22 3.57 -0.37
N SER A 393 -25.17 2.43 0.30
CA SER A 393 -25.41 2.31 1.73
C SER A 393 -24.39 1.38 2.35
N TRP A 394 -23.92 1.71 3.54
CA TRP A 394 -23.03 0.86 4.31
C TRP A 394 -23.82 -0.15 5.14
N ASP A 395 -23.33 -1.39 5.21
CA ASP A 395 -23.86 -2.44 6.08
C ASP A 395 -22.72 -2.97 6.98
N PRO A 396 -22.82 -2.82 8.31
CA PRO A 396 -21.80 -3.32 9.23
C PRO A 396 -21.56 -4.83 9.14
N ASN A 397 -22.53 -5.60 8.64
CA ASN A 397 -22.42 -7.06 8.50
C ASN A 397 -21.77 -7.48 7.18
N ALA A 398 -21.58 -6.56 6.24
CA ALA A 398 -21.06 -6.89 4.92
C ALA A 398 -19.58 -7.25 4.97
N PHE A 399 -19.23 -8.35 4.31
CA PHE A 399 -17.85 -8.75 4.03
C PHE A 399 -17.78 -9.30 2.60
N ASP A 400 -16.99 -8.66 1.74
CA ASP A 400 -16.70 -9.11 0.39
C ASP A 400 -15.54 -10.11 0.42
N PHE A 401 -15.92 -11.38 0.56
CA PHE A 401 -15.00 -12.50 0.49
C PHE A 401 -14.27 -12.56 -0.86
N ALA A 402 -14.95 -12.28 -1.97
CA ALA A 402 -14.39 -12.47 -3.30
C ALA A 402 -13.29 -11.45 -3.58
N GLU A 403 -13.55 -10.18 -3.26
CA GLU A 403 -12.56 -9.10 -3.36
C GLU A 403 -11.35 -9.36 -2.46
N THR A 404 -11.60 -9.69 -1.19
CA THR A 404 -10.51 -9.98 -0.24
C THR A 404 -9.67 -11.17 -0.71
N GLN A 405 -10.30 -12.23 -1.23
CA GLN A 405 -9.59 -13.39 -1.76
C GLN A 405 -8.74 -13.03 -3.00
N LEU A 406 -9.20 -12.13 -3.87
CA LEU A 406 -8.43 -11.66 -5.02
C LEU A 406 -7.15 -10.95 -4.57
N ILE A 407 -7.25 -10.00 -3.63
CA ILE A 407 -6.10 -9.29 -3.04
C ILE A 407 -5.07 -10.27 -2.46
N ILE A 408 -5.53 -11.24 -1.67
CA ILE A 408 -4.65 -12.27 -1.10
C ILE A 408 -3.97 -13.11 -2.19
N SER A 409 -4.71 -13.44 -3.24
CA SER A 409 -4.18 -14.25 -4.35
C SER A 409 -3.16 -13.50 -5.20
N GLU A 410 -3.23 -12.17 -5.29
CA GLU A 410 -2.28 -11.33 -6.01
C GLU A 410 -0.99 -11.10 -5.21
N ILE A 411 -1.10 -10.85 -3.91
CA ILE A 411 0.06 -10.53 -3.06
C ILE A 411 0.90 -11.76 -2.78
N PHE A 412 0.26 -12.91 -2.54
CA PHE A 412 0.96 -14.15 -2.20
C PHE A 412 1.13 -15.09 -3.41
N GLN A 413 1.31 -14.53 -4.62
CA GLN A 413 1.69 -15.31 -5.79
C GLN A 413 3.09 -15.91 -5.61
N ILE A 414 3.23 -17.16 -6.00
CA ILE A 414 4.53 -17.81 -6.15
C ILE A 414 4.88 -17.67 -7.62
N SER A 415 6.00 -17.01 -7.92
CA SER A 415 6.55 -16.98 -9.27
C SER A 415 6.91 -18.42 -9.68
N ASP A 416 6.39 -18.87 -10.83
CA ASP A 416 6.63 -20.20 -11.39
C ASP A 416 8.10 -20.47 -11.74
#